data_AF-A0A2J7ZSB6-F1
#
_entry.id   AF-A0A2J7ZSB6-F1
#
_cell.length_a   1.000
_cell.length_b   1.000
_cell.length_c   1.000
_cell.angle_alpha   90.00
_cell.angle_beta   90.00
_cell.angle_gamma   90.00
#
_symmetry.space_group_name_H-M   'P 1'
#
loop_
_entity.id
_entity.type
_entity.pdbx_description
1 polymer ?
#
loop_
_entity_poly.entity_id
_entity_poly.type
_entity_poly.pdbx_seq_one_letter_code
_entity_poly.pdbx_strand_id
1 'polypeptide(L)'
;SAALLAAGDLVALLLFAAAGRANHSGEGLAAETLSTALPFVLGWFATAPFLGGFGADSRKKGVPAAALTAAKCWAVGVPAGLVLRGLARGYVPPPPFILVSLAVNGVLLVGWRAALAAATKPDAPDSVKTRKDRRGNPFEFLSLLMSLTKRW
;
A
#
# COMPACT_ATOMS: atom_id res chain seq x y z
N SER A 1 -0.77 -9.37 -8.61
CA SER A 1 -2.21 -9.31 -8.26
C SER A 1 -2.39 -8.71 -6.87
N ALA A 2 -3.62 -8.40 -6.42
CA ALA A 2 -3.83 -7.90 -5.04
C ALA A 2 -3.56 -8.98 -3.97
N ALA A 3 -3.97 -10.23 -4.23
CA ALA A 3 -3.71 -11.36 -3.35
C ALA A 3 -2.21 -11.63 -3.16
N LEU A 4 -1.39 -11.57 -4.22
CA LEU A 4 0.07 -11.73 -4.13
C LEU A 4 0.71 -10.61 -3.30
N LEU A 5 0.24 -9.37 -3.46
CA LEU A 5 0.71 -8.23 -2.68
C LEU A 5 0.42 -8.44 -1.19
N ALA A 6 -0.82 -8.78 -0.85
CA ALA A 6 -1.26 -9.06 0.52
C ALA A 6 -0.56 -10.29 1.13
N ALA A 7 -0.34 -11.36 0.38
CA ALA A 7 0.38 -12.54 0.85
C ALA A 7 1.84 -12.19 1.20
N GLY A 8 2.54 -11.43 0.36
CA GLY A 8 3.89 -10.97 0.65
C GLY A 8 3.98 -9.94 1.78
N ASP A 9 2.97 -9.06 1.93
CA ASP A 9 2.85 -8.20 3.11
C ASP A 9 2.73 -9.04 4.41
N LEU A 10 1.90 -10.10 4.39
CA LEU A 10 1.75 -11.02 5.53
C LEU A 10 3.06 -11.74 5.84
N VAL A 11 3.77 -12.23 4.82
CA VAL A 11 5.10 -12.86 4.98
C VAL A 11 6.11 -11.87 5.56
N ALA A 12 6.13 -10.61 5.11
CA ALA A 12 6.99 -9.56 5.66
C ALA A 12 6.75 -9.32 7.17
N LEU A 13 5.48 -9.24 7.59
CA LEU A 13 5.11 -9.07 9.01
C LEU A 13 5.47 -10.31 9.86
N LEU A 14 5.31 -11.52 9.30
CA LEU A 14 5.71 -12.77 9.96
C LEU A 14 7.24 -12.88 10.08
N LEU A 15 8.00 -12.49 9.05
CA LEU A 15 9.47 -12.45 9.08
C LEU A 15 10.00 -11.48 10.15
N PHE A 16 9.39 -10.30 10.28
CA PHE A 16 9.72 -9.38 11.38
C PHE A 16 9.52 -10.03 12.75
N ALA A 17 8.37 -10.67 12.98
CA ALA A 17 8.08 -11.33 14.26
C ALA A 17 9.01 -12.51 14.55
N ALA A 18 9.34 -13.32 13.53
CA ALA A 18 10.24 -14.46 13.65
C ALA A 18 11.68 -14.02 13.93
N ALA A 19 12.20 -13.03 13.20
CA ALA A 19 13.53 -12.47 13.42
C ALA A 19 13.64 -11.81 14.81
N GLY A 20 12.59 -11.11 15.25
CA GLY A 20 12.50 -10.57 16.60
C GLY A 20 12.58 -11.64 17.70
N ARG A 21 11.94 -12.80 17.51
CA ARG A 21 12.04 -13.95 18.45
C ARG A 21 13.41 -14.62 18.43
N ALA A 22 13.95 -14.92 17.25
CA ALA A 22 15.26 -15.55 17.10
C ALA A 22 16.37 -14.80 17.86
N ASN A 23 16.29 -13.47 17.89
CA ASN A 23 17.25 -12.63 18.61
C ASN A 23 17.05 -12.58 20.15
N HIS A 24 15.96 -13.13 20.71
CA HIS A 24 15.62 -12.97 22.14
C HIS A 24 15.30 -14.28 22.89
N SER A 25 14.86 -15.37 22.25
CA SER A 25 14.72 -16.71 22.87
C SER A 25 14.43 -17.79 21.82
N GLY A 26 15.16 -18.91 21.90
CA GLY A 26 15.20 -19.94 20.86
C GLY A 26 14.08 -21.00 20.86
N GLU A 27 13.14 -20.95 21.80
CA GLU A 27 12.09 -21.98 21.95
C GLU A 27 10.68 -21.39 21.73
N GLY A 28 9.70 -22.23 21.34
CA GLY A 28 8.31 -21.78 21.10
C GLY A 28 8.01 -21.16 19.72
N LEU A 29 8.65 -21.65 18.65
CA LEU A 29 8.70 -21.02 17.31
C LEU A 29 7.37 -20.51 16.71
N ALA A 30 6.28 -21.28 16.73
CA ALA A 30 5.09 -20.95 15.95
C ALA A 30 4.10 -20.01 16.68
N ALA A 31 3.59 -20.43 17.84
CA ALA A 31 2.52 -19.72 18.55
C ALA A 31 2.95 -18.33 19.03
N GLU A 32 4.18 -18.18 19.51
CA GLU A 32 4.67 -16.90 20.04
C GLU A 32 5.04 -15.90 18.93
N THR A 33 5.53 -16.40 17.79
CA THR A 33 5.69 -15.62 16.55
C THR A 33 4.34 -15.10 16.06
N LEU A 34 3.32 -15.96 15.99
CA LEU A 34 1.94 -15.55 15.68
C LEU A 34 1.42 -14.50 16.67
N SER A 35 1.60 -14.69 17.98
CA SER A 35 1.21 -13.69 19.01
C SER A 35 1.92 -12.34 18.86
N THR A 36 3.11 -12.34 18.23
CA THR A 36 3.93 -11.14 18.02
C THR A 36 3.56 -10.44 16.71
N ALA A 37 3.29 -11.20 15.65
CA ALA A 37 2.86 -10.69 14.35
C ALA A 37 1.41 -10.18 14.37
N LEU A 38 0.50 -10.87 15.07
CA LEU A 38 -0.95 -10.65 14.97
C LEU A 38 -1.38 -9.19 15.16
N PRO A 39 -0.88 -8.41 16.15
CA PRO A 39 -1.23 -7.00 16.26
C PRO A 39 -0.85 -6.18 15.03
N PHE A 40 0.32 -6.44 14.42
CA PHE A 40 0.77 -5.75 13.21
C PHE A 40 0.00 -6.21 11.96
N VAL A 41 -0.34 -7.50 11.86
CA VAL A 41 -1.20 -8.02 10.80
C VAL A 41 -2.57 -7.36 10.86
N LEU A 42 -3.19 -7.29 12.04
CA LEU A 42 -4.47 -6.59 12.24
C LEU A 42 -4.34 -5.09 11.93
N GLY A 43 -3.33 -4.41 12.47
CA GLY A 43 -3.09 -2.97 12.22
C GLY A 43 -2.86 -2.65 10.74
N TRP A 44 -2.13 -3.50 10.02
CA TRP A 44 -1.89 -3.35 8.57
C TRP A 44 -3.16 -3.59 7.77
N PHE A 45 -3.79 -4.76 7.88
CA PHE A 45 -4.94 -5.10 7.05
C PHE A 45 -6.21 -4.33 7.41
N ALA A 46 -6.33 -3.80 8.63
CA ALA A 46 -7.42 -2.90 9.01
C ALA A 46 -7.25 -1.47 8.48
N THR A 47 -6.04 -1.00 8.15
CA THR A 47 -5.80 0.41 7.75
C THR A 47 -5.38 0.57 6.29
N ALA A 48 -4.56 -0.35 5.75
CA ALA A 48 -4.03 -0.28 4.39
C ALA A 48 -5.10 -0.21 3.28
N PRO A 49 -6.26 -0.91 3.35
CA PRO A 49 -7.31 -0.78 2.34
C PRO A 49 -7.82 0.67 2.17
N PHE A 50 -8.09 1.35 3.29
CA PHE A 50 -8.58 2.73 3.31
C PHE A 50 -7.55 3.74 2.81
N LEU A 51 -6.25 3.40 2.87
CA LEU A 51 -5.15 4.25 2.43
C LEU A 51 -4.78 4.04 0.96
N GLY A 52 -5.41 3.10 0.27
CA GLY A 52 -5.13 2.74 -1.14
C GLY A 52 -4.11 1.62 -1.31
N GLY A 53 -3.72 0.93 -0.23
CA GLY A 53 -2.66 -0.08 -0.20
C GLY A 53 -2.87 -1.30 -1.09
N PHE A 54 -4.07 -1.53 -1.62
CA PHE A 54 -4.36 -2.59 -2.60
C PHE A 54 -4.97 -2.02 -3.91
N GLY A 55 -4.94 -0.70 -4.09
CA GLY A 55 -5.43 0.01 -5.27
C GLY A 55 -4.54 -0.13 -6.50
N ALA A 56 -4.83 0.66 -7.55
CA ALA A 56 -4.03 0.66 -8.78
C ALA A 56 -2.60 1.17 -8.55
N ASP A 57 -2.43 2.22 -7.74
CA ASP A 57 -1.14 2.87 -7.49
C ASP A 57 -0.13 1.92 -6.80
N SER A 58 -0.63 1.03 -5.95
CA SER A 58 0.18 -0.04 -5.32
C SER A 58 0.55 -1.21 -6.26
N ARG A 59 0.00 -1.29 -7.47
CA ARG A 59 0.03 -2.51 -8.30
C ARG A 59 0.37 -2.31 -9.78
N LYS A 60 0.17 -1.12 -10.32
CA LYS A 60 0.14 -0.85 -11.77
C LYS A 60 1.04 0.30 -12.21
N LYS A 61 1.30 1.27 -11.33
CA LYS A 61 2.05 2.53 -11.62
C LYS A 61 3.56 2.44 -11.35
N GLY A 62 4.12 1.23 -11.26
CA GLY A 62 5.56 0.99 -11.08
C GLY A 62 6.11 1.31 -9.68
N VAL A 63 7.44 1.22 -9.55
CA VAL A 63 8.16 1.21 -8.27
C VAL A 63 7.90 2.45 -7.39
N PRO A 64 7.97 3.71 -7.89
CA PRO A 64 7.81 4.88 -7.02
C PRO A 64 6.40 4.97 -6.40
N ALA A 65 5.37 4.66 -7.18
CA ALA A 65 3.99 4.67 -6.70
C ALA A 65 3.71 3.53 -5.70
N ALA A 66 4.26 2.34 -5.95
CA ALA A 66 4.18 1.22 -5.02
C ALA A 66 4.89 1.53 -3.69
N ALA A 67 6.10 2.08 -3.74
CA ALA A 67 6.87 2.46 -2.56
C ALA A 67 6.20 3.58 -1.75
N LEU A 68 5.72 4.65 -2.40
CA LEU A 68 5.03 5.75 -1.74
C LEU A 68 3.71 5.30 -1.09
N THR A 69 2.94 4.46 -1.78
CA THR A 69 1.69 3.92 -1.21
C THR A 69 1.97 2.96 -0.05
N ALA A 70 3.03 2.17 -0.13
CA ALA A 70 3.49 1.31 0.96
C ALA A 70 3.90 2.15 2.19
N ALA A 71 4.69 3.20 2.00
CA ALA A 71 5.14 4.09 3.08
C ALA A 71 3.96 4.80 3.76
N LYS A 72 2.97 5.28 2.97
CA LYS A 72 1.72 5.85 3.49
C LYS A 72 0.94 4.83 4.34
N CYS A 73 0.82 3.58 3.89
CA CYS A 73 0.15 2.53 4.66
C CYS A 73 0.92 2.16 5.93
N TRP A 74 2.26 2.12 5.85
CA TRP A 74 3.15 1.81 6.98
C TRP A 74 3.06 2.85 8.10
N ALA A 75 3.03 4.13 7.74
CA ALA A 75 2.92 5.26 8.67
C ALA A 75 1.64 5.26 9.52
N VAL A 76 0.65 4.42 9.20
CA VAL A 76 -0.58 4.24 9.98
C VAL A 76 -0.70 2.82 10.52
N GLY A 77 -0.48 1.80 9.68
CA GLY A 77 -0.71 0.40 10.02
C GLY A 77 0.27 -0.18 11.04
N VAL A 78 1.55 0.22 11.02
CA VAL A 78 2.52 -0.25 12.02
C VAL A 78 2.32 0.44 13.38
N PRO A 79 2.09 1.78 13.46
CA PRO A 79 1.63 2.42 14.68
C PRO A 79 0.33 1.83 15.24
N ALA A 80 -0.68 1.54 14.39
CA ALA A 80 -1.90 0.85 14.82
C ALA A 80 -1.58 -0.54 15.42
N GLY A 81 -0.67 -1.29 14.82
CA GLY A 81 -0.20 -2.57 15.35
C GLY A 81 0.53 -2.45 16.70
N LEU A 82 1.31 -1.38 16.92
CA LEU A 82 1.93 -1.09 18.21
C LEU A 82 0.89 -0.76 19.29
N VAL A 83 -0.15 0.02 18.96
CA VAL A 83 -1.28 0.31 19.86
C VAL A 83 -2.03 -0.98 20.21
N LEU A 84 -2.40 -1.79 19.22
CA LEU A 84 -3.06 -3.08 19.43
C LEU A 84 -2.20 -4.03 20.29
N ARG A 85 -0.88 -4.05 20.10
CA ARG A 85 0.06 -4.83 20.93
C ARG A 85 0.08 -4.32 22.37
N GLY A 86 0.11 -3.01 22.56
CA GLY A 86 0.12 -2.40 23.89
C GLY A 86 -1.16 -2.71 24.67
N LEU A 87 -2.32 -2.59 24.02
CA LEU A 87 -3.61 -2.98 24.57
C LEU A 87 -3.66 -4.48 24.91
N ALA A 88 -3.22 -5.36 24.01
CA ALA A 88 -3.22 -6.81 24.21
C ALA A 88 -2.21 -7.30 25.28
N ARG A 89 -1.20 -6.49 25.62
CA ARG A 89 -0.20 -6.81 26.66
C ARG A 89 -0.40 -6.03 27.97
N GLY A 90 -1.27 -5.02 28.00
CA GLY A 90 -1.54 -4.20 29.17
C GLY A 90 -0.50 -3.12 29.48
N TYR A 91 0.48 -2.87 28.60
CA TYR A 91 1.52 -1.86 28.79
C TYR A 91 2.06 -1.32 27.45
N VAL A 92 2.61 -0.09 27.47
CA VAL A 92 3.22 0.52 26.28
C VAL A 92 4.52 -0.22 25.91
N PRO A 93 4.71 -0.66 24.65
CA PRO A 93 5.94 -1.36 24.26
C PRO A 93 7.21 -0.53 24.51
N PRO A 94 8.35 -1.14 24.88
CA PRO A 94 9.60 -0.40 25.14
C PRO A 94 10.05 0.43 23.94
N PRO A 95 10.63 1.63 24.11
CA PRO A 95 11.05 2.49 23.00
C PRO A 95 11.96 1.81 21.96
N PRO A 96 12.95 0.96 22.32
CA PRO A 96 13.73 0.23 21.33
C PRO A 96 12.88 -0.71 20.46
N PHE A 97 11.88 -1.37 21.05
CA PHE A 97 10.95 -2.23 20.31
C PHE A 97 10.08 -1.41 19.35
N ILE A 98 9.61 -0.22 19.75
CA ILE A 98 8.86 0.70 18.89
C ILE A 98 9.71 1.11 17.67
N LEU A 99 10.95 1.56 17.89
CA LEU A 99 11.85 2.02 16.83
C LEU A 99 12.21 0.90 15.85
N VAL A 100 12.59 -0.28 16.36
CA VAL A 100 12.90 -1.45 15.53
C VAL A 100 11.66 -1.94 14.78
N SER A 101 10.48 -1.98 15.41
CA SER A 101 9.23 -2.35 14.74
C SER A 101 8.92 -1.41 13.58
N LEU A 102 9.03 -0.09 13.78
CA LEU A 102 8.80 0.88 12.72
C LEU A 102 9.82 0.71 11.59
N ALA A 103 11.11 0.71 11.90
CA ALA A 103 12.17 0.63 10.89
C ALA A 103 12.12 -0.67 10.08
N VAL A 104 12.09 -1.83 10.74
CA VAL A 104 12.18 -3.14 10.07
C VAL A 104 10.91 -3.42 9.25
N ASN A 105 9.71 -3.18 9.78
CA ASN A 105 8.49 -3.36 8.98
C ASN A 105 8.42 -2.34 7.83
N GLY A 106 8.95 -1.13 8.02
CA GLY A 106 9.05 -0.13 6.94
C GLY A 106 9.91 -0.62 5.79
N VAL A 107 11.13 -1.08 6.08
CA VAL A 107 12.05 -1.66 5.09
C VAL A 107 11.43 -2.89 4.42
N LEU A 108 10.86 -3.83 5.18
CA LEU A 108 10.29 -5.06 4.61
C LEU A 108 9.07 -4.79 3.73
N LEU A 109 8.10 -3.98 4.17
CA LEU A 109 6.85 -3.72 3.44
C LEU A 109 7.08 -2.81 2.23
N VAL A 110 7.87 -1.74 2.37
CA VAL A 110 8.21 -0.87 1.23
C VAL A 110 9.12 -1.61 0.25
N GLY A 111 10.14 -2.33 0.75
CA GLY A 111 11.09 -3.09 -0.06
C GLY A 111 10.44 -4.22 -0.84
N TRP A 112 9.60 -5.05 -0.21
CA TRP A 112 8.85 -6.11 -0.90
C TRP A 112 7.97 -5.55 -2.01
N ARG A 113 7.19 -4.50 -1.72
CA ARG A 113 6.27 -3.90 -2.69
C ARG A 113 7.00 -3.22 -3.85
N ALA A 114 8.13 -2.57 -3.56
CA ALA A 114 9.02 -2.02 -4.58
C ALA A 114 9.64 -3.12 -5.46
N ALA A 115 10.13 -4.21 -4.87
CA ALA A 115 10.70 -5.35 -5.58
C ALA A 115 9.66 -6.04 -6.48
N LEU A 116 8.44 -6.27 -5.98
CA LEU A 116 7.35 -6.82 -6.77
C LEU A 116 6.97 -5.89 -7.94
N ALA A 117 6.91 -4.58 -7.69
CA ALA A 117 6.64 -3.57 -8.72
C ALA A 117 7.78 -3.39 -9.74
N ALA A 118 9.02 -3.78 -9.41
CA ALA A 118 10.14 -3.84 -10.34
C ALA A 118 10.12 -5.13 -11.19
N ALA A 119 9.72 -6.25 -10.57
CA ALA A 119 9.60 -7.55 -11.24
C ALA A 119 8.38 -7.65 -12.17
N THR A 120 7.35 -6.82 -11.96
CA THR A 120 6.19 -6.71 -12.86
C THR A 120 6.32 -5.51 -13.77
N LYS A 121 6.06 -5.67 -15.08
CA LYS A 121 5.94 -4.51 -15.98
C LYS A 121 4.80 -3.61 -15.46
N PRO A 122 5.02 -2.30 -15.28
CA PRO A 122 3.91 -1.38 -15.05
C PRO A 122 2.95 -1.47 -16.24
N ASP A 123 1.65 -1.27 -15.98
CA ASP A 123 0.72 -1.11 -17.09
C ASP A 123 1.18 0.09 -17.93
N ALA A 124 1.00 0.00 -19.26
CA ALA A 124 1.17 1.19 -20.10
C ALA A 124 0.38 2.34 -19.46
N PRO A 125 0.98 3.53 -19.24
CA PRO A 125 0.30 4.63 -18.58
C PRO A 125 -1.02 4.82 -19.29
N ASP A 126 -2.15 4.77 -18.55
CA ASP A 126 -3.51 4.76 -19.11
C ASP A 126 -3.49 5.67 -20.32
N SER A 127 -3.47 5.06 -21.52
CA SER A 127 -3.38 5.86 -22.72
C SER A 127 -4.66 6.64 -22.65
N VAL A 128 -4.53 7.94 -22.41
CA VAL A 128 -5.68 8.83 -22.40
C VAL A 128 -6.25 8.57 -23.76
N LYS A 129 -7.32 7.78 -23.83
CA LYS A 129 -8.19 7.73 -24.98
C LYS A 129 -8.49 9.19 -25.10
N THR A 130 -7.87 9.84 -26.08
CA THR A 130 -8.08 11.24 -26.36
C THR A 130 -9.52 11.25 -26.81
N ARG A 131 -10.42 11.32 -25.81
CA ARG A 131 -11.82 11.61 -25.90
C ARG A 131 -11.73 12.99 -26.48
N LYS A 132 -11.70 13.00 -27.83
CA LYS A 132 -11.27 14.11 -28.65
C LYS A 132 -11.91 15.32 -28.03
N ASP A 133 -11.08 16.11 -27.35
CA ASP A 133 -11.59 17.12 -26.44
C ASP A 133 -12.19 18.13 -27.39
N ARG A 134 -13.50 17.98 -27.66
CA ARG A 134 -14.33 18.88 -28.46
C ARG A 134 -14.51 20.11 -27.59
N ARG A 135 -13.39 20.79 -27.35
CA ARG A 135 -13.30 22.22 -27.25
C ARG A 135 -13.92 22.70 -28.54
N GLY A 136 -15.23 22.93 -28.48
CA GLY A 136 -16.01 23.40 -29.61
C GLY A 136 -15.29 24.63 -30.12
N ASN A 137 -14.73 24.52 -31.31
CA ASN A 137 -14.05 25.65 -31.92
C ASN A 137 -15.11 26.76 -32.03
N PRO A 138 -14.88 28.03 -31.65
CA PRO A 138 -15.89 29.07 -31.85
C PRO A 138 -16.40 29.13 -33.31
N PHE A 139 -15.58 28.68 -34.27
CA PHE A 139 -15.97 28.46 -35.67
C PHE A 139 -16.91 27.26 -35.92
N GLU A 140 -16.92 26.19 -35.11
CA GLU A 140 -17.97 25.14 -35.14
C GLU A 140 -19.30 25.70 -34.62
N PHE A 141 -19.29 26.54 -33.60
CA PHE A 141 -20.52 27.22 -33.16
C PHE A 141 -21.05 28.17 -34.24
N LEU A 142 -20.16 28.92 -34.89
CA LEU A 142 -20.51 29.81 -35.99
C LEU A 142 -21.04 29.06 -37.23
N SER A 143 -20.49 27.88 -37.55
CA SER A 143 -20.98 27.06 -38.66
C SER A 143 -22.33 26.40 -38.36
N LEU A 144 -22.59 26.02 -37.10
CA LEU A 144 -23.92 25.59 -36.64
C LEU A 144 -24.96 26.73 -36.71
N LEU A 145 -24.57 27.96 -36.37
CA LEU A 145 -25.45 29.14 -36.50
C LEU A 145 -25.81 29.40 -37.97
N MET A 146 -24.81 29.45 -38.85
CA MET A 146 -25.02 29.63 -40.30
C MET A 146 -25.83 28.49 -40.93
N SER A 147 -25.68 27.26 -40.44
CA SER A 147 -26.46 26.08 -40.86
C SER A 147 -27.96 26.23 -40.58
N LEU A 148 -28.34 26.92 -39.49
CA LEU A 148 -29.75 27.16 -39.14
C LEU A 148 -30.37 28.25 -40.01
N THR A 149 -29.64 29.33 -40.31
CA THR A 149 -30.13 30.43 -41.15
C THR A 149 -30.31 30.03 -42.62
N LYS A 150 -29.50 29.08 -43.11
CA LYS A 150 -29.51 28.63 -44.52
C LYS A 150 -30.64 27.65 -44.88
N ARG A 151 -31.59 27.44 -43.97
CA ARG A 151 -32.66 26.42 -44.07
C ARG A 151 -34.06 27.04 -44.22
N TRP A 152 -34.10 28.34 -44.49
CA TRP A 152 -35.24 29.16 -44.91
C TRP A 152 -34.82 29.96 -46.15
#